data_AF-A0A183U708-F1
#
_entry.id   AF-A0A183U708-F1
#
_cell.length_a   1.000
_cell.length_b   1.000
_cell.length_c   1.000
_cell.angle_alpha   90.00
_cell.angle_beta   90.00
_cell.angle_gamma   90.00
#
_symmetry.space_group_name_H-M   'P 1'
#
loop_
_entity.id
_entity.type
_entity.pdbx_description
1 polymer ?
#
loop_
_entity_poly.entity_id
_entity_poly.type
_entity_poly.pdbx_seq_one_letter_code
_entity_poly.pdbx_strand_id
1 'polypeptide(L)'
;LFGLVRGVGVVGELESDKEAEMILSSVCSLIVAVTPETAVVVVEEFCKQLTSEKFEGLGWASNIGAAVRVLSNLFHGFNKHPKVQHIIFVALVKLCGRARLIGDLDTNIEQINEYVKKWSLN
;
A
#
# COMPACT_ATOMS: atom_id res chain seq x y z
N LEU A 1 5.66 11.26 -12.34
CA LEU A 1 5.05 10.39 -11.31
C LEU A 1 5.76 10.47 -9.95
N PHE A 2 7.07 10.23 -9.87
CA PHE A 2 7.78 10.22 -8.58
C PHE A 2 7.58 11.50 -7.74
N GLY A 3 7.63 12.68 -8.36
CA GLY A 3 7.34 13.95 -7.68
C GLY A 3 5.91 14.06 -7.11
N LEU A 4 4.91 13.49 -7.79
CA LEU A 4 3.52 13.40 -7.29
C LEU A 4 3.47 12.51 -6.04
N VAL A 5 4.10 11.35 -6.11
CA VAL A 5 4.11 10.37 -5.02
C VAL A 5 4.76 10.93 -3.75
N ARG A 6 5.85 11.70 -3.86
CA ARG A 6 6.49 12.38 -2.71
C ARG A 6 5.55 13.32 -1.95
N GLY A 7 4.50 13.83 -2.59
CA GLY A 7 3.52 14.72 -1.99
C GLY A 7 2.27 14.01 -1.46
N VAL A 8 2.08 12.72 -1.75
CA VAL A 8 0.80 12.03 -1.48
C VAL A 8 0.47 11.91 0.00
N GLY A 9 1.46 12.06 0.89
CA GLY A 9 1.26 12.05 2.34
C GLY A 9 0.19 13.04 2.83
N VAL A 10 0.01 14.18 2.14
CA VAL A 10 -1.01 15.20 2.48
C VAL A 10 -2.43 14.67 2.39
N VAL A 11 -2.66 13.60 1.62
CA VAL A 11 -3.97 12.96 1.47
C VAL A 11 -4.43 12.31 2.78
N GLY A 12 -3.49 11.94 3.67
CA GLY A 12 -3.81 11.40 4.99
C GLY A 12 -4.46 12.42 5.95
N GLU A 13 -4.37 13.71 5.63
CA GLU A 13 -4.88 14.82 6.46
C GLU A 13 -6.29 15.28 6.01
N LEU A 14 -6.87 14.66 4.98
CA LEU A 14 -8.22 15.00 4.51
C LEU A 14 -9.30 14.61 5.52
N GLU A 15 -10.42 15.33 5.54
CA GLU A 15 -11.53 15.01 6.45
C GLU A 15 -12.33 13.77 6.01
N SER A 16 -12.27 13.41 4.72
CA SER A 16 -13.02 12.29 4.15
C SER A 16 -12.13 11.14 3.72
N ASP A 17 -12.31 9.97 4.35
CA ASP A 17 -11.64 8.73 3.97
C ASP A 17 -11.97 8.29 2.54
N LYS A 18 -13.19 8.58 2.08
CA LYS A 18 -13.63 8.31 0.71
C LYS A 18 -12.89 9.16 -0.31
N GLU A 19 -12.67 10.44 -0.01
CA GLU A 19 -11.89 11.33 -0.86
C GLU A 19 -10.42 10.89 -0.88
N ALA A 20 -9.86 10.55 0.28
CA ALA A 20 -8.52 10.00 0.39
C ALA A 20 -8.36 8.73 -0.46
N GLU A 21 -9.30 7.78 -0.36
CA GLU A 21 -9.30 6.55 -1.15
C GLU A 21 -9.39 6.81 -2.65
N MET A 22 -10.24 7.74 -3.08
CA MET A 22 -10.38 8.11 -4.50
C MET A 22 -9.08 8.67 -5.08
N ILE A 23 -8.44 9.60 -4.37
CA ILE A 23 -7.16 10.20 -4.79
C ILE A 23 -6.07 9.13 -4.83
N LEU A 24 -5.93 8.35 -3.76
CA LEU A 24 -4.94 7.28 -3.66
C LEU A 24 -5.13 6.21 -4.75
N SER A 25 -6.37 5.82 -5.04
CA SER A 25 -6.69 4.88 -6.12
C SER A 25 -6.27 5.41 -7.48
N SER A 26 -6.50 6.70 -7.73
CA SER A 26 -6.08 7.37 -8.97
C SER A 26 -4.55 7.37 -9.11
N VAL A 27 -3.83 7.60 -8.01
CA VAL A 27 -2.36 7.49 -7.98
C VAL A 27 -1.92 6.04 -8.25
N CYS A 28 -2.58 5.04 -7.67
CA CYS A 28 -2.29 3.63 -7.93
C CYS A 28 -2.47 3.24 -9.39
N SER A 29 -3.52 3.73 -10.08
CA SER A 29 -3.69 3.50 -11.51
C SER A 29 -2.50 4.01 -12.33
N LEU A 30 -1.91 5.16 -11.96
CA LEU A 30 -0.70 5.69 -12.59
C LEU A 30 0.53 4.83 -12.26
N ILE A 31 0.64 4.33 -11.03
CA ILE A 31 1.75 3.46 -10.60
C ILE A 31 1.74 2.15 -11.38
N VAL A 32 0.58 1.53 -11.60
CA VAL A 32 0.48 0.27 -12.35
C VAL A 32 0.86 0.43 -13.83
N ALA A 33 0.80 1.66 -14.37
CA ALA A 33 1.12 1.96 -15.76
C ALA A 33 2.63 2.19 -16.03
N VAL A 34 3.49 2.22 -15.01
CA VAL A 34 4.94 2.45 -15.23
C VAL A 34 5.70 1.16 -15.50
N THR A 35 6.93 1.28 -16.00
CA THR A 35 7.79 0.10 -16.23
C THR A 35 8.16 -0.58 -14.91
N PRO A 36 8.46 -1.89 -14.91
CA PRO A 36 8.81 -2.63 -13.70
C PRO A 36 9.97 -2.02 -12.90
N GLU A 37 10.98 -1.47 -13.58
CA GLU A 37 12.16 -0.85 -12.96
C GLU A 37 11.76 0.44 -12.22
N THR A 38 10.89 1.22 -12.85
CA THR A 38 10.34 2.45 -12.26
C THR A 38 9.39 2.14 -11.11
N ALA A 39 8.63 1.05 -11.22
CA ALA A 39 7.63 0.65 -10.24
C ALA A 39 8.23 0.42 -8.86
N VAL A 40 9.42 -0.20 -8.77
CA VAL A 40 10.12 -0.42 -7.50
C VAL A 40 10.33 0.89 -6.75
N VAL A 41 10.98 1.87 -7.39
CA VAL A 41 11.33 3.16 -6.77
C VAL A 41 10.07 3.96 -6.42
N VAL A 42 9.07 3.95 -7.29
CA VAL A 42 7.82 4.68 -7.07
C VAL A 42 7.00 4.06 -5.95
N VAL A 43 6.90 2.72 -5.91
CA VAL A 43 6.15 2.00 -4.87
C VAL A 43 6.82 2.11 -3.50
N GLU A 44 8.15 2.07 -3.43
CA GLU A 44 8.89 2.31 -2.18
C GLU A 44 8.55 3.68 -1.59
N GLU A 45 8.60 4.74 -2.41
CA GLU A 45 8.25 6.09 -1.94
C GLU A 45 6.75 6.20 -1.61
N PHE A 46 5.87 5.57 -2.40
CA PHE A 46 4.42 5.57 -2.12
C PHE A 46 4.11 4.90 -0.78
N CYS A 47 4.63 3.70 -0.54
CA CYS A 47 4.49 2.99 0.72
C CYS A 47 5.05 3.78 1.91
N LYS A 48 6.19 4.46 1.74
CA LYS A 48 6.75 5.35 2.77
C LYS A 48 5.79 6.49 3.13
N GLN A 49 5.16 7.12 2.14
CA GLN A 49 4.21 8.21 2.37
C GLN A 49 2.93 7.72 3.07
N LEU A 50 2.40 6.58 2.64
CA LEU A 50 1.17 6.00 3.23
C LEU A 50 1.39 5.50 4.65
N THR A 51 2.59 4.99 4.97
CA THR A 51 2.96 4.54 6.32
C THR A 51 3.41 5.67 7.26
N SER A 52 3.37 6.93 6.82
CA SER A 52 3.67 8.09 7.66
C SER A 52 2.63 8.32 8.75
N GLU A 53 2.95 9.18 9.71
CA GLU A 53 2.03 9.55 10.79
C GLU A 53 0.80 10.29 10.28
N LYS A 54 0.85 10.93 9.11
CA LYS A 54 -0.28 11.66 8.51
C LYS A 54 -1.51 10.80 8.28
N PHE A 55 -1.34 9.51 8.01
CA PHE A 55 -2.45 8.57 7.87
C PHE A 55 -2.84 8.04 9.26
N GLU A 56 -3.85 8.67 9.85
CA GLU A 56 -4.36 8.35 11.19
C GLU A 56 -5.79 7.76 11.16
N GLY A 57 -6.28 7.41 12.35
CA GLY A 57 -7.58 6.81 12.60
C GLY A 57 -7.51 5.31 12.89
N LEU A 58 -8.67 4.70 13.13
CA LEU A 58 -8.81 3.29 13.44
C LEU A 58 -9.91 2.67 12.58
N GLY A 59 -9.75 1.40 12.23
CA GLY A 59 -10.73 0.65 11.45
C GLY A 59 -10.87 1.14 10.01
N TRP A 60 -11.83 0.57 9.29
CA TRP A 60 -12.00 0.80 7.86
C TRP A 60 -12.48 2.22 7.52
N ALA A 61 -13.30 2.84 8.35
CA ALA A 61 -13.83 4.20 8.12
C ALA A 61 -12.83 5.28 8.59
N SER A 62 -11.60 5.24 8.07
CA SER A 62 -10.53 6.17 8.41
C SER A 62 -9.54 6.34 7.26
N ASN A 63 -8.73 7.40 7.28
CA ASN A 63 -7.71 7.63 6.27
C ASN A 63 -6.66 6.51 6.25
N ILE A 64 -6.28 5.98 7.41
CA ILE A 64 -5.42 4.79 7.45
C ILE A 64 -6.11 3.56 6.86
N GLY A 65 -7.43 3.40 7.06
CA GLY A 65 -8.23 2.36 6.43
C GLY A 65 -8.30 2.50 4.90
N ALA A 66 -8.43 3.73 4.39
CA ALA A 66 -8.35 4.02 2.95
C ALA A 66 -6.98 3.63 2.38
N ALA A 67 -5.90 3.96 3.07
CA ALA A 67 -4.55 3.55 2.68
C ALA A 67 -4.39 2.02 2.65
N VAL A 68 -4.96 1.29 3.62
CA VAL A 68 -4.98 -0.19 3.63
C VAL A 68 -5.70 -0.75 2.39
N ARG A 69 -6.90 -0.26 2.07
CA ARG A 69 -7.67 -0.73 0.89
C ARG A 69 -6.89 -0.53 -0.40
N VAL A 70 -6.30 0.66 -0.56
CA VAL A 70 -5.55 0.99 -1.77
C VAL A 70 -4.26 0.17 -1.89
N LEU A 71 -3.50 -0.02 -0.80
CA LEU A 71 -2.33 -0.89 -0.84
C LEU A 71 -2.70 -2.36 -1.10
N SER A 72 -3.85 -2.83 -0.60
CA SER A 72 -4.32 -4.19 -0.87
C SER A 72 -4.60 -4.39 -2.36
N ASN A 73 -5.29 -3.42 -2.98
CA ASN A 73 -5.51 -3.42 -4.42
C ASN A 73 -4.19 -3.37 -5.21
N LEU A 74 -3.25 -2.53 -4.78
CA LEU A 74 -1.93 -2.41 -5.43
C LEU A 74 -1.11 -3.70 -5.30
N PHE A 75 -1.17 -4.38 -4.16
CA PHE A 75 -0.52 -5.67 -3.91
C PHE A 75 -0.97 -6.72 -4.94
N HIS A 76 -2.28 -6.79 -5.20
CA HIS A 76 -2.83 -7.68 -6.22
C HIS A 76 -2.48 -7.22 -7.64
N GLY A 77 -2.41 -5.92 -7.90
CA GLY A 77 -1.96 -5.34 -9.17
C GLY A 77 -0.53 -5.72 -9.56
N PHE A 78 0.35 -5.96 -8.58
CA PHE A 78 1.74 -6.37 -8.80
C PHE A 78 2.01 -7.86 -8.58
N ASN A 79 1.00 -8.73 -8.76
CA ASN A 79 1.15 -10.17 -8.53
C ASN A 79 2.24 -10.86 -9.37
N LYS A 80 2.72 -10.27 -10.47
CA LYS A 80 3.83 -10.79 -11.30
C LYS A 80 5.17 -10.11 -11.03
N HIS A 81 5.23 -9.22 -10.04
CA HIS A 81 6.42 -8.43 -9.71
C HIS A 81 6.82 -8.68 -8.25
N PRO A 82 7.56 -9.76 -7.96
CA PRO A 82 7.75 -10.25 -6.60
C PRO A 82 8.42 -9.21 -5.66
N LYS A 83 9.41 -8.47 -6.16
CA LYS A 83 10.07 -7.39 -5.40
C LYS A 83 9.10 -6.27 -5.01
N VAL A 84 8.27 -5.80 -5.95
CA VAL A 84 7.27 -4.74 -5.72
C VAL A 84 6.19 -5.25 -4.75
N GLN A 85 5.73 -6.47 -4.96
CA GLN A 85 4.72 -7.12 -4.13
C GLN A 85 5.18 -7.25 -2.66
N HIS A 86 6.45 -7.62 -2.43
CA HIS A 86 7.04 -7.67 -1.09
C HIS A 86 7.05 -6.30 -0.40
N ILE A 87 7.46 -5.22 -1.10
CA ILE A 87 7.46 -3.86 -0.55
C ILE A 87 6.06 -3.46 -0.06
N ILE A 88 5.04 -3.73 -0.88
CA ILE A 88 3.65 -3.40 -0.56
C ILE A 88 3.17 -4.22 0.63
N PHE A 89 3.50 -5.52 0.69
CA PHE A 89 3.11 -6.39 1.80
C PHE A 89 3.67 -5.89 3.14
N VAL A 90 4.95 -5.50 3.18
CA VAL A 90 5.56 -4.93 4.39
C VAL A 90 4.83 -3.66 4.84
N ALA A 91 4.42 -2.81 3.89
CA ALA A 91 3.65 -1.62 4.20
C ALA A 91 2.22 -1.95 4.70
N LEU A 92 1.55 -2.94 4.11
CA LEU A 92 0.24 -3.43 4.55
C LEU A 92 0.27 -3.93 6.00
N VAL A 93 1.24 -4.77 6.36
CA VAL A 93 1.38 -5.27 7.75
C VAL A 93 1.54 -4.11 8.74
N LYS A 94 2.35 -3.10 8.40
CA LYS A 94 2.54 -1.90 9.24
C LYS A 94 1.24 -1.10 9.40
N LEU A 95 0.52 -0.83 8.29
CA LEU A 95 -0.72 -0.07 8.33
C LEU A 95 -1.82 -0.82 9.06
N CYS A 96 -2.03 -2.11 8.77
CA CYS A 96 -3.03 -2.92 9.44
C CYS A 96 -2.78 -3.00 10.96
N GLY A 97 -1.52 -3.09 11.39
CA GLY A 97 -1.16 -3.01 12.80
C GLY A 97 -1.59 -1.69 13.45
N ARG A 98 -1.27 -0.55 12.82
CA ARG A 98 -1.65 0.78 13.31
C ARG A 98 -3.15 1.04 13.28
N ALA A 99 -3.84 0.55 12.26
CA ALA A 99 -5.29 0.74 12.06
C ALA A 99 -6.15 -0.21 12.91
N ARG A 100 -5.56 -1.16 13.64
CA ARG A 100 -6.25 -2.29 14.30
C ARG A 100 -7.05 -3.17 13.33
N LEU A 101 -6.52 -3.34 12.11
CA LEU A 101 -7.08 -4.17 11.04
C LEU A 101 -6.26 -5.44 10.79
N ILE A 102 -5.31 -5.79 11.68
CA ILE A 102 -4.41 -6.93 11.47
C ILE A 102 -5.14 -8.27 11.36
N GLY A 103 -6.29 -8.42 12.03
CA GLY A 103 -7.13 -9.62 11.94
C GLY A 103 -7.85 -9.77 10.59
N ASP A 104 -7.97 -8.69 9.83
CA ASP A 104 -8.60 -8.68 8.50
C ASP A 104 -7.56 -8.85 7.37
N LEU A 105 -6.26 -8.75 7.70
CA LEU A 105 -5.20 -9.12 6.78
C LEU A 105 -5.17 -10.64 6.69
N ASP A 106 -5.14 -11.21 5.49
CA ASP A 106 -5.01 -12.66 5.31
C ASP A 106 -3.61 -13.11 5.76
N THR A 107 -3.51 -13.43 7.05
CA THR A 107 -2.27 -13.91 7.68
C THR A 107 -2.24 -15.43 7.77
N ASN A 108 -2.96 -16.12 6.88
CA ASN A 108 -2.85 -17.56 6.76
C ASN A 108 -1.38 -17.96 6.51
N ILE A 109 -0.84 -18.86 7.33
CA ILE A 109 0.58 -19.24 7.31
C ILE A 109 0.96 -19.89 5.98
N GLU A 110 0.09 -20.72 5.41
CA GLU A 110 0.31 -21.36 4.12
C GLU A 110 0.44 -20.31 3.01
N GLN A 111 -0.46 -19.33 2.97
CA GLN A 111 -0.45 -18.25 1.98
C GLN A 111 0.79 -17.33 2.14
N ILE A 112 1.15 -16.98 3.38
CA ILE A 112 2.38 -16.22 3.64
C ILE A 112 3.61 -17.00 3.13
N ASN A 113 3.67 -18.30 3.39
CA ASN A 113 4.76 -19.14 2.92
C ASN A 113 4.83 -19.20 1.39
N GLU A 114 3.70 -19.22 0.70
CA GLU A 114 3.65 -19.13 -0.76
C GLU A 114 4.19 -17.79 -1.26
N TYR A 115 3.80 -16.67 -0.64
CA TYR A 115 4.32 -15.35 -0.97
C TYR A 115 5.83 -15.26 -0.76
N VAL A 116 6.34 -15.72 0.38
CA VAL A 116 7.78 -15.71 0.69
C VAL A 116 8.57 -16.54 -0.32
N LYS A 117 8.09 -17.74 -0.67
CA LYS A 117 8.70 -18.58 -1.72
C LYS A 117 8.71 -17.86 -3.06
N LYS A 118 7.59 -17.26 -3.45
CA LYS A 118 7.44 -16.53 -4.71
C LYS A 118 8.33 -15.30 -4.81
N TRP A 119 8.55 -14.60 -3.70
CA TRP A 119 9.43 -13.43 -3.68
C TRP A 119 10.88 -13.79 -3.90
N SER A 120 11.31 -15.01 -3.53
CA SER A 120 12.63 -15.56 -3.83
C SER A 120 13.72 -14.49 -3.73
N LEU A 121 13.74 -13.76 -2.61
CA LEU A 121 14.58 -12.57 -2.39
C LEU A 121 16.07 -12.91 -2.16
N ASN A 122 16.56 -13.94 -2.86
CA ASN A 122 17.96 -14.36 -2.89
C ASN A 122 18.73 -13.56 -3.94
#